data_AF-A0A352XH89-F1
#
_entry.id   AF-A0A352XH89-F1
#
_cell.length_a   1.000
_cell.length_b   1.000
_cell.length_c   1.000
_cell.angle_alpha   90.00
_cell.angle_beta   90.00
_cell.angle_gamma   90.00
#
_symmetry.space_group_name_H-M   'P 1'
#
loop_
_entity.id
_entity.type
_entity.pdbx_description
1 polymer ?
#
loop_
_entity_poly.entity_id
_entity_poly.type
_entity_poly.pdbx_seq_one_letter_code
_entity_poly.pdbx_strand_id
1 'polypeptide(L)'
;MRLVYQNEGQSRKFVVTETSDREITDQFIDYETGYLIVEEIGKIDESARSYYYTLIEPKSGEIIVPQERMKQITKEENVTIDEENGWKIITIRTINKKTGSELIHEKLIELSTQKQIRSSTTSAFSPNPRKTIIDSYHESKKQEQKHQDFWSQEYPNKTFEEKQIFWVEYIYRTMRMQGESGYDEYGIFNQASYEEWKAHEPQIDLMLDYVIRTLPFDLTEDEVRSIINQRIDRS
;
A
#
# COMPACT_ATOMS: atom_id res chain seq x y z
N MET A 1 26.49 -1.78 -12.92
CA MET A 1 26.84 -2.71 -11.83
C MET A 1 28.14 -3.46 -12.12
N ARG A 2 29.03 -3.62 -11.12
CA ARG A 2 30.22 -4.48 -11.22
C ARG A 2 30.14 -5.57 -10.16
N LEU A 3 30.23 -6.83 -10.60
CA LEU A 3 30.39 -7.97 -9.71
C LEU A 3 31.86 -8.20 -9.42
N VAL A 4 32.19 -8.31 -8.13
CA VAL A 4 33.52 -8.69 -7.67
C VAL A 4 33.40 -10.05 -6.99
N TYR A 5 34.08 -11.05 -7.55
CA TYR A 5 34.22 -12.33 -6.89
C TYR A 5 35.24 -12.19 -5.76
N GLN A 6 34.82 -12.43 -4.52
CA GLN A 6 35.73 -12.47 -3.38
C GLN A 6 35.76 -13.90 -2.82
N ASN A 7 36.95 -14.48 -2.81
CA ASN A 7 37.17 -15.78 -2.19
C ASN A 7 37.50 -15.57 -0.70
N GLU A 8 36.49 -15.50 0.15
CA GLU A 8 36.66 -15.47 1.61
C GLU A 8 36.74 -16.90 2.14
N GLY A 9 37.89 -17.56 1.96
CA GLY A 9 38.16 -18.88 2.53
C GLY A 9 37.31 -20.02 1.93
N GLN A 10 36.61 -20.80 2.78
CA GLN A 10 35.77 -21.92 2.34
C GLN A 10 34.41 -21.47 1.76
N SER A 11 34.03 -20.20 1.89
CA SER A 11 32.81 -19.66 1.29
C SER A 11 33.13 -18.85 0.04
N ARG A 12 32.59 -19.30 -1.09
CA ARG A 12 32.57 -18.50 -2.33
C ARG A 12 31.49 -17.43 -2.17
N LYS A 13 31.88 -16.16 -2.04
CA LYS A 13 30.95 -15.04 -1.85
C LYS A 13 31.08 -14.04 -2.99
N PHE A 14 29.96 -13.72 -3.62
CA PHE A 14 29.91 -12.61 -4.57
C PHE A 14 29.72 -11.32 -3.79
N VAL A 15 30.53 -10.30 -4.11
CA VAL A 15 30.35 -8.95 -3.58
C VAL A 15 29.90 -8.07 -4.73
N VAL A 16 28.68 -7.54 -4.62
CA VAL A 16 28.14 -6.56 -5.55
C VAL A 16 28.65 -5.18 -5.13
N THR A 17 29.20 -4.43 -6.07
CA THR A 17 29.73 -3.08 -5.81
C THR A 17 28.98 -2.05 -6.65
N GLU A 18 28.74 -0.89 -6.04
CA GLU A 18 28.10 0.25 -6.69
C GLU A 18 28.89 0.73 -7.91
N THR A 19 28.19 1.33 -8.87
CA THR A 19 28.84 2.08 -9.95
C THR A 19 28.80 3.58 -9.69
N SER A 20 29.57 4.34 -10.48
CA SER A 20 29.61 5.80 -10.37
C SER A 20 28.25 6.47 -10.63
N ASP A 21 27.35 5.79 -11.34
CA ASP A 21 26.05 6.29 -11.79
C ASP A 21 24.85 5.71 -11.00
N ARG A 22 25.07 4.70 -10.15
CA ARG A 22 24.02 4.00 -9.40
C ARG A 22 24.40 3.73 -7.95
N GLU A 23 23.43 3.81 -7.06
CA GLU A 23 23.53 3.45 -5.64
C GLU A 23 22.74 2.17 -5.39
N ILE A 24 23.26 1.26 -4.57
CA ILE A 24 22.51 0.06 -4.20
C ILE A 24 21.62 0.40 -3.01
N THR A 25 20.31 0.21 -3.15
CA THR A 25 19.35 0.44 -2.08
C THR A 25 19.00 -0.82 -1.32
N ASP A 26 18.98 -1.98 -1.99
CA ASP A 26 18.68 -3.26 -1.36
C ASP A 26 19.27 -4.45 -2.15
N GLN A 27 19.44 -5.58 -1.48
CA GLN A 27 19.89 -6.86 -2.04
C GLN A 27 19.20 -8.03 -1.35
N PHE A 28 18.53 -8.89 -2.11
CA PHE A 28 17.85 -10.07 -1.57
C PHE A 28 17.75 -11.22 -2.57
N ILE A 29 17.57 -12.44 -2.07
CA ILE A 29 17.20 -13.58 -2.91
C ILE A 29 15.70 -13.51 -3.15
N ASP A 30 15.28 -13.39 -4.40
CA ASP A 30 13.89 -13.45 -4.77
C ASP A 30 13.30 -14.83 -4.49
N TYR A 31 12.16 -14.86 -3.81
CA TYR A 31 11.53 -16.10 -3.38
C TYR A 31 11.05 -16.96 -4.56
N GLU A 32 10.47 -16.34 -5.59
CA GLU A 32 9.86 -17.08 -6.71
C GLU A 32 10.89 -17.63 -7.69
N THR A 33 11.91 -16.84 -8.01
CA THR A 33 12.90 -17.17 -9.05
C THR A 33 14.21 -17.72 -8.50
N GLY A 34 14.51 -17.46 -7.23
CA GLY A 34 15.78 -17.81 -6.60
C GLY A 34 16.95 -16.94 -7.06
N TYR A 35 16.74 -15.89 -7.86
CA TYR A 35 17.80 -14.97 -8.25
C TYR A 35 18.18 -14.04 -7.11
N LEU A 36 19.46 -13.64 -7.07
CA LEU A 36 19.86 -12.49 -6.28
C LEU A 36 19.42 -11.23 -7.04
N ILE A 37 18.54 -10.46 -6.41
CA ILE A 37 18.05 -9.18 -6.88
C ILE A 37 18.85 -8.08 -6.20
N VAL A 38 19.38 -7.18 -7.01
CA VAL A 38 20.03 -5.95 -6.55
C VAL A 38 19.16 -4.79 -7.00
N GLU A 39 18.58 -4.08 -6.03
CA GLU A 39 17.83 -2.85 -6.28
C GLU A 39 18.80 -1.67 -6.27
N GLU A 40 18.70 -0.83 -7.30
CA GLU A 40 19.57 0.32 -7.47
C GLU A 40 18.76 1.59 -7.78
N ILE A 41 19.25 2.75 -7.36
CA ILE A 41 18.73 4.06 -7.78
C ILE A 41 19.78 4.83 -8.58
N GLY A 42 19.35 5.55 -9.62
CA GLY A 42 20.25 6.42 -10.39
C GLY A 42 20.70 7.65 -9.61
N LYS A 43 22.01 7.97 -9.65
CA LYS A 43 22.62 9.10 -8.90
C LYS A 43 22.55 10.46 -9.60
N ILE A 44 22.15 10.52 -10.88
CA ILE A 44 22.44 11.67 -11.78
C ILE A 44 21.28 12.68 -11.90
N ASP A 45 20.06 12.34 -11.48
CA ASP A 45 18.91 13.26 -11.58
C ASP A 45 17.98 13.14 -10.36
N GLU A 46 18.07 14.10 -9.44
CA GLU A 46 17.27 14.14 -8.19
C GLU A 46 15.76 14.27 -8.45
N SER A 47 15.37 14.80 -9.62
CA SER A 47 13.97 15.04 -9.97
C SER A 47 13.25 13.81 -10.54
N ALA A 48 14.00 12.78 -10.96
CA ALA A 48 13.45 11.56 -11.55
C ALA A 48 14.33 10.33 -11.20
N ARG A 49 14.38 9.96 -9.92
CA ARG A 49 15.06 8.75 -9.45
C ARG A 49 14.51 7.54 -10.20
N SER A 50 15.29 7.01 -11.13
CA SER A 50 14.97 5.77 -11.83
C SER A 50 15.42 4.59 -10.95
N TYR A 51 14.52 3.65 -10.70
CA TYR A 51 14.81 2.40 -10.01
C TYR A 51 15.25 1.35 -11.02
N TYR A 52 16.36 0.68 -10.75
CA TYR A 52 16.93 -0.39 -11.56
C TYR A 52 16.98 -1.68 -10.76
N TYR A 53 16.88 -2.81 -11.47
CA TYR A 53 16.92 -4.14 -10.93
C TYR A 53 17.95 -4.93 -11.71
N THR A 54 18.95 -5.45 -11.01
CA THR A 54 19.90 -6.39 -11.60
C THR A 54 19.69 -7.78 -11.03
N LEU A 55 19.49 -8.75 -11.92
CA LEU A 55 19.30 -10.15 -11.59
C LEU A 55 20.62 -10.89 -11.72
N ILE A 56 20.98 -11.64 -10.70
CA ILE A 56 22.22 -12.44 -10.67
C ILE A 56 21.85 -13.88 -10.35
N GLU A 57 22.33 -14.82 -11.16
CA GLU A 57 22.26 -16.25 -10.86
C GLU A 57 23.21 -16.56 -9.70
N PRO A 58 22.73 -17.02 -8.52
CA PRO A 58 23.57 -17.05 -7.32
C PRO A 58 24.73 -18.06 -7.33
N LYS A 59 24.71 -19.07 -8.21
CA LYS A 59 25.71 -20.15 -8.22
C LYS A 59 26.92 -19.80 -9.09
N SER A 60 26.68 -19.12 -10.18
CA SER A 60 27.62 -18.74 -11.24
C SER A 60 28.04 -17.28 -11.13
N GLY A 61 27.19 -16.42 -10.54
CA GLY A 61 27.36 -14.98 -10.56
C GLY A 61 27.04 -14.35 -11.92
N GLU A 62 26.38 -15.09 -12.82
CA GLU A 62 25.97 -14.57 -14.13
C GLU A 62 24.92 -13.47 -13.96
N ILE A 63 25.15 -12.31 -14.58
CA ILE A 63 24.16 -11.23 -14.65
C ILE A 63 23.19 -11.54 -15.77
N ILE A 64 21.90 -11.65 -15.44
CA ILE A 64 20.84 -11.87 -16.42
C ILE A 64 20.33 -10.50 -16.88
N VAL A 65 20.64 -10.13 -18.12
CA VAL A 65 20.18 -8.85 -18.67
C VAL A 65 18.69 -8.90 -19.00
N PRO A 66 17.96 -7.77 -18.95
CA PRO A 66 16.51 -7.75 -19.15
C PRO A 66 16.04 -8.41 -20.45
N GLN A 67 16.80 -8.27 -21.54
CA GLN A 67 16.48 -8.86 -22.84
C GLN A 67 16.55 -10.40 -22.83
N GLU A 68 17.45 -10.98 -22.04
CA GLU A 68 17.54 -12.43 -21.86
C GLU A 68 16.46 -12.92 -20.92
N ARG A 69 16.22 -12.18 -19.83
CA ARG A 69 15.13 -12.43 -18.90
C ARG A 69 13.76 -12.46 -19.59
N MET A 70 13.53 -11.56 -20.55
CA MET A 70 12.32 -11.54 -21.39
C MET A 70 12.12 -12.80 -22.25
N LYS A 71 13.18 -13.55 -22.56
CA LYS A 71 13.06 -14.83 -23.30
C LYS A 71 12.64 -15.98 -22.38
N GLN A 72 12.90 -15.85 -21.09
CA GLN A 72 12.56 -16.84 -20.08
C GLN A 72 11.12 -16.68 -19.58
N ILE A 73 10.59 -15.46 -19.63
CA ILE A 73 9.20 -15.17 -19.24
C ILE A 73 8.31 -15.34 -20.47
N THR A 74 7.37 -16.28 -20.37
CA THR A 74 6.27 -16.40 -21.34
C THR A 74 5.48 -15.09 -21.31
N LYS A 75 5.37 -14.40 -22.44
CA LYS A 75 4.55 -13.18 -22.59
C LYS A 75 3.04 -13.45 -22.51
N GLU A 76 2.67 -14.70 -22.22
CA GLU A 76 1.30 -15.17 -22.24
C GLU A 76 0.61 -14.82 -20.92
N GLU A 77 -0.68 -14.53 -21.03
CA GLU A 77 -1.56 -14.42 -19.88
C GLU A 77 -1.63 -15.80 -19.19
N ASN A 78 -1.18 -15.87 -17.95
CA ASN A 78 -1.42 -17.05 -17.14
C ASN A 78 -2.85 -16.95 -16.61
N VAL A 79 -3.69 -17.92 -16.99
CA VAL A 79 -5.07 -17.98 -16.56
C VAL A 79 -5.23 -19.14 -15.58
N THR A 80 -5.65 -18.81 -14.36
CA THR A 80 -6.00 -19.79 -13.34
C THR A 80 -7.51 -19.75 -13.12
N ILE A 81 -8.16 -20.91 -13.14
CA ILE A 81 -9.59 -21.04 -12.85
C ILE A 81 -9.73 -21.71 -11.48
N ASP A 82 -10.45 -21.04 -10.59
CA ASP A 82 -10.87 -21.54 -9.29
C ASP A 82 -12.39 -21.80 -9.35
N GLU A 83 -12.76 -23.03 -9.74
CA GLU A 83 -14.16 -23.41 -9.89
C GLU A 83 -14.90 -23.45 -8.55
N GLU A 84 -14.20 -23.75 -7.45
CA GLU A 84 -14.79 -23.85 -6.11
C GLU A 84 -15.30 -22.49 -5.64
N ASN A 85 -14.51 -21.43 -5.83
CA ASN A 85 -14.90 -20.07 -5.47
C ASN A 85 -15.57 -19.29 -6.62
N GLY A 86 -15.69 -19.91 -7.79
CA GLY A 86 -16.32 -19.28 -8.95
C GLY A 86 -15.49 -18.15 -9.55
N TRP A 87 -14.16 -18.25 -9.54
CA TRP A 87 -13.25 -17.18 -9.95
C TRP A 87 -12.32 -17.55 -11.11
N LYS A 88 -11.98 -16.53 -11.89
CA LYS A 88 -10.92 -16.55 -12.88
C LYS A 88 -9.88 -15.50 -12.52
N ILE A 89 -8.62 -15.93 -12.47
CA ILE A 89 -7.46 -15.06 -12.25
C ILE A 89 -6.70 -14.95 -13.57
N ILE A 90 -6.42 -13.73 -13.99
CA ILE A 90 -5.53 -13.46 -15.12
C ILE A 90 -4.28 -12.77 -14.59
N THR A 91 -3.11 -13.35 -14.84
CA THR A 91 -1.82 -12.85 -14.37
C THR A 91 -0.91 -12.57 -15.56
N ILE A 92 -0.39 -11.34 -15.62
CA ILE A 92 0.53 -10.87 -16.67
C ILE A 92 1.78 -10.34 -15.99
N ARG A 93 2.96 -10.84 -16.40
CA ARG A 93 4.24 -10.29 -15.96
C ARG A 93 4.84 -9.41 -17.05
N THR A 94 5.22 -8.18 -16.70
CA THR A 94 5.86 -7.24 -17.62
C THR A 94 7.27 -6.89 -17.15
N ILE A 95 8.16 -6.64 -18.10
CA ILE A 95 9.58 -6.29 -17.84
C ILE A 95 9.90 -4.97 -18.51
N ASN A 96 10.47 -4.05 -17.75
CA ASN A 96 11.07 -2.85 -18.30
C ASN A 96 12.47 -3.15 -18.84
N LYS A 97 12.64 -3.03 -20.16
CA LYS A 97 13.90 -3.31 -20.86
C LYS A 97 15.08 -2.44 -20.42
N LYS A 98 14.81 -1.24 -19.92
CA LYS A 98 15.85 -0.27 -19.52
C LYS A 98 16.26 -0.49 -18.08
N THR A 99 15.29 -0.67 -17.19
CA THR A 99 15.54 -0.72 -15.75
C THR A 99 15.69 -2.14 -15.22
N GLY A 100 15.19 -3.15 -15.94
CA GLY A 100 15.11 -4.52 -15.43
C GLY A 100 13.97 -4.73 -14.42
N SER A 101 13.21 -3.68 -14.08
CA SER A 101 12.09 -3.80 -13.16
C SER A 101 11.00 -4.68 -13.76
N GLU A 102 10.46 -5.57 -12.94
CA GLU A 102 9.38 -6.48 -13.31
C GLU A 102 8.13 -6.17 -12.48
N LEU A 103 6.97 -6.14 -13.15
CA LEU A 103 5.68 -5.97 -12.51
C LEU A 103 4.78 -7.17 -12.81
N ILE A 104 3.97 -7.54 -11.82
CA ILE A 104 2.89 -8.51 -11.99
C ILE A 104 1.57 -7.75 -11.97
N HIS A 105 0.78 -7.90 -13.02
CA HIS A 105 -0.58 -7.39 -13.12
C HIS A 105 -1.55 -8.55 -12.97
N GLU A 106 -2.50 -8.43 -12.04
CA GLU A 106 -3.52 -9.44 -11.82
C GLU A 106 -4.91 -8.86 -11.99
N LYS A 107 -5.82 -9.69 -12.50
CA LYS A 107 -7.26 -9.42 -12.52
C LYS A 107 -7.99 -10.60 -11.91
N LEU A 108 -8.92 -10.30 -11.00
CA LEU A 108 -9.86 -11.25 -10.43
C LEU A 108 -11.23 -11.03 -11.07
N ILE A 109 -11.76 -12.07 -11.71
CA ILE A 109 -13.00 -12.04 -12.47
C ILE A 109 -13.96 -13.08 -11.90
N GLU A 110 -15.21 -12.69 -11.71
CA GLU A 110 -16.28 -13.61 -11.33
C GLU A 110 -16.70 -14.47 -12.54
N LEU A 111 -16.72 -15.81 -12.40
CA LEU A 111 -17.04 -16.71 -13.51
C LEU A 111 -18.49 -16.58 -13.97
N SER A 112 -19.43 -16.42 -13.04
CA SER A 112 -20.87 -16.38 -13.34
C SER A 112 -21.27 -15.14 -14.15
N THR A 113 -20.67 -13.99 -13.86
CA THR A 113 -21.03 -12.70 -14.47
C THR A 113 -20.00 -12.18 -15.46
N GLN A 114 -18.79 -12.77 -15.49
CA GLN A 114 -17.62 -12.26 -16.21
C GLN A 114 -17.20 -10.85 -15.78
N LYS A 115 -17.69 -10.36 -14.64
CA LYS A 115 -17.35 -9.03 -14.13
C LYS A 115 -15.99 -9.06 -13.45
N GLN A 116 -15.15 -8.06 -13.76
CA GLN A 116 -13.93 -7.84 -13.00
C GLN A 116 -14.29 -7.37 -11.58
N ILE A 117 -13.87 -8.15 -10.59
CA ILE A 117 -14.05 -7.83 -9.17
C ILE A 117 -12.93 -6.91 -8.69
N ARG A 118 -11.69 -7.20 -9.09
CA ARG A 118 -10.50 -6.50 -8.61
C ARG A 118 -9.37 -6.56 -9.64
N SER A 119 -8.48 -5.58 -9.57
CA SER A 119 -7.18 -5.60 -10.24
C SER A 119 -6.09 -5.16 -9.27
N SER A 120 -4.88 -5.67 -9.45
CA SER A 120 -3.70 -5.26 -8.70
C SER A 120 -2.49 -5.14 -9.63
N THR A 121 -1.50 -4.36 -9.19
CA THR A 121 -0.17 -4.33 -9.79
C THR A 121 0.83 -4.31 -8.65
N THR A 122 1.75 -5.27 -8.65
CA THR A 122 2.78 -5.41 -7.60
C THR A 122 4.15 -5.57 -8.23
N SER A 123 5.20 -5.29 -7.45
CA SER A 123 6.55 -5.74 -7.82
C SER A 123 6.55 -7.25 -8.01
N ALA A 124 7.28 -7.71 -9.03
CA ALA A 124 7.46 -9.13 -9.29
C ALA A 124 8.49 -9.78 -8.37
N PHE A 125 9.41 -9.00 -7.81
CA PHE A 125 10.49 -9.49 -6.97
C PHE A 125 10.19 -9.24 -5.50
N SER A 126 10.43 -10.24 -4.66
CA SER A 126 10.29 -10.13 -3.21
C SER A 126 11.13 -11.18 -2.47
N PRO A 127 11.72 -10.85 -1.31
CA PRO A 127 12.34 -11.86 -0.46
C PRO A 127 11.34 -12.84 0.17
N ASN A 128 10.05 -12.53 0.12
CA ASN A 128 8.98 -13.30 0.76
C ASN A 128 7.97 -13.80 -0.29
N PRO A 129 7.19 -14.86 0.04
CA PRO A 129 6.07 -15.26 -0.79
C PRO A 129 5.15 -14.09 -1.09
N ARG A 130 4.83 -13.91 -2.38
CA ARG A 130 3.95 -12.83 -2.80
C ARG A 130 2.53 -13.10 -2.35
N LYS A 131 1.90 -12.08 -1.78
CA LYS A 131 0.47 -12.09 -1.49
C LYS A 131 -0.32 -12.03 -2.81
N THR A 132 -1.20 -12.99 -3.04
CA THR A 132 -1.98 -13.06 -4.28
C THR A 132 -3.12 -12.03 -4.29
N ILE A 133 -3.72 -11.80 -5.47
CA ILE A 133 -4.94 -10.99 -5.57
C ILE A 133 -6.11 -11.60 -4.77
N ILE A 134 -6.18 -12.93 -4.64
CA ILE A 134 -7.19 -13.62 -3.83
C ILE A 134 -6.98 -13.32 -2.35
N ASP A 135 -5.76 -13.48 -1.83
CA ASP A 135 -5.45 -13.16 -0.43
C ASP A 135 -5.76 -11.70 -0.11
N SER A 136 -5.42 -10.81 -1.04
CA SER A 136 -5.70 -9.38 -0.93
C SER A 136 -7.19 -9.07 -0.96
N TYR A 137 -7.96 -9.80 -1.77
CA TYR A 137 -9.40 -9.67 -1.82
C TYR A 137 -10.07 -10.16 -0.53
N HIS A 138 -9.70 -11.33 -0.02
CA HIS A 138 -10.23 -11.86 1.23
C HIS A 138 -9.90 -10.97 2.43
N GLU A 139 -8.67 -10.45 2.51
CA GLU A 139 -8.32 -9.52 3.59
C GLU A 139 -9.14 -8.24 3.50
N SER A 140 -9.32 -7.68 2.30
CA SER A 140 -10.21 -6.52 2.08
C SER A 140 -11.62 -6.81 2.56
N LYS A 141 -12.20 -7.96 2.19
CA LYS A 141 -13.54 -8.37 2.64
C LYS A 141 -13.63 -8.55 4.13
N LYS A 142 -12.59 -9.10 4.76
CA LYS A 142 -12.53 -9.23 6.22
C LYS A 142 -12.46 -7.86 6.90
N GLN A 143 -11.72 -6.90 6.35
CA GLN A 143 -11.66 -5.53 6.90
C GLN A 143 -12.98 -4.78 6.68
N GLU A 144 -13.60 -4.92 5.50
CA GLU A 144 -14.94 -4.39 5.22
C GLU A 144 -15.97 -4.94 6.21
N GLN A 145 -15.95 -6.26 6.44
CA GLN A 145 -16.85 -6.90 7.41
C GLN A 145 -16.60 -6.40 8.83
N LYS A 146 -15.33 -6.34 9.27
CA LYS A 146 -14.99 -5.78 10.59
C LYS A 146 -15.46 -4.34 10.76
N HIS A 147 -15.32 -3.53 9.71
CA HIS A 147 -15.79 -2.14 9.73
C HIS A 147 -17.32 -2.07 9.84
N GLN A 148 -18.03 -2.93 9.11
CA GLN A 148 -19.49 -3.04 9.23
C GLN A 148 -19.93 -3.55 10.61
N ASP A 149 -19.26 -4.56 11.15
CA ASP A 149 -19.53 -5.12 12.48
C ASP A 149 -19.28 -4.07 13.57
N PHE A 150 -18.20 -3.29 13.43
CA PHE A 150 -17.93 -2.19 14.34
C PHE A 150 -19.09 -1.19 14.38
N TRP A 151 -19.55 -0.68 13.23
CA TRP A 151 -20.61 0.33 13.21
C TRP A 151 -22.00 -0.22 13.54
N SER A 152 -22.28 -1.48 13.19
CA SER A 152 -23.62 -2.08 13.37
C SER A 152 -23.80 -2.78 14.71
N GLN A 153 -22.72 -3.23 15.36
CA GLN A 153 -22.78 -4.04 16.58
C GLN A 153 -21.95 -3.44 17.71
N GLU A 154 -20.69 -3.06 17.48
CA GLU A 154 -19.83 -2.61 18.58
C GLU A 154 -20.13 -1.17 19.02
N TYR A 155 -20.14 -0.23 18.08
CA TYR A 155 -20.34 1.19 18.34
C TYR A 155 -21.71 1.51 18.98
N PRO A 156 -22.85 0.92 18.55
CA PRO A 156 -24.14 1.19 19.18
C PRO A 156 -24.22 0.75 20.65
N ASN A 157 -23.42 -0.24 21.03
CA ASN A 157 -23.37 -0.77 22.39
C ASN A 157 -22.43 0.02 23.33
N LYS A 158 -21.70 1.01 22.81
CA LYS A 158 -20.84 1.89 23.62
C LYS A 158 -21.66 2.82 24.49
N THR A 159 -21.17 3.09 25.71
CA THR A 159 -21.74 4.15 26.54
C THR A 159 -21.50 5.52 25.91
N PHE A 160 -22.19 6.54 26.42
CA PHE A 160 -22.01 7.91 25.93
C PHE A 160 -20.56 8.39 26.08
N GLU A 161 -19.92 8.09 27.22
CA GLU A 161 -18.53 8.43 27.50
C GLU A 161 -17.56 7.70 26.56
N GLU A 162 -17.80 6.40 26.30
CA GLU A 162 -16.99 5.63 25.35
C GLU A 162 -17.11 6.16 23.92
N LYS A 163 -18.30 6.63 23.53
CA LYS A 163 -18.52 7.29 22.24
C LYS A 163 -17.80 8.63 22.15
N GLN A 164 -17.81 9.42 23.22
CA GLN A 164 -17.04 10.66 23.29
C GLN A 164 -15.55 10.41 23.08
N ILE A 165 -14.98 9.43 23.78
CA ILE A 165 -13.56 9.03 23.61
C ILE A 165 -13.31 8.58 22.17
N PHE A 166 -14.16 7.73 21.62
CA PHE A 166 -14.04 7.28 20.24
C PHE A 166 -13.98 8.45 19.25
N TRP A 167 -14.90 9.42 19.36
CA TRP A 167 -14.93 10.57 18.45
C TRP A 167 -13.71 11.47 18.59
N VAL A 168 -13.21 11.68 19.82
CA VAL A 168 -11.95 12.39 20.06
C VAL A 168 -10.79 11.70 19.33
N GLU A 169 -10.62 10.40 19.53
CA GLU A 169 -9.53 9.64 18.90
C GLU A 169 -9.66 9.58 17.37
N TYR A 170 -10.88 9.37 16.88
CA TYR A 170 -11.18 9.28 15.45
C TYR A 170 -10.86 10.60 14.74
N ILE A 171 -11.36 11.72 15.27
CA ILE A 171 -11.18 13.05 14.69
C ILE A 171 -9.70 13.43 14.77
N TYR A 172 -9.04 13.25 15.91
CA TYR A 172 -7.62 13.56 16.07
C TYR A 172 -6.73 12.80 15.09
N ARG A 173 -6.94 11.48 14.97
CA ARG A 173 -6.18 10.66 14.01
C ARG A 173 -6.39 11.14 12.58
N THR A 174 -7.61 11.53 12.23
CA THR A 174 -7.93 12.01 10.88
C THR A 174 -7.32 13.38 10.60
N MET A 175 -7.37 14.31 11.56
CA MET A 175 -6.66 15.59 11.46
C MET A 175 -5.17 15.40 11.23
N ARG A 176 -4.53 14.56 12.06
CA ARG A 176 -3.11 14.26 11.93
C ARG A 176 -2.75 13.67 10.57
N MET A 177 -3.55 12.73 10.05
CA MET A 177 -3.33 12.15 8.72
C MET A 177 -3.42 13.20 7.60
N GLN A 178 -4.31 14.19 7.72
CA GLN A 178 -4.37 15.32 6.78
C GLN A 178 -3.10 16.16 6.85
N GLY A 179 -2.67 16.55 8.05
CA GLY A 179 -1.44 17.32 8.27
C GLY A 179 -0.19 16.60 7.77
N GLU A 180 -0.04 15.31 8.08
CA GLU A 180 1.05 14.46 7.58
C GLU A 180 1.06 14.33 6.04
N SER A 181 -0.11 14.49 5.40
CA SER A 181 -0.26 14.49 3.94
C SER A 181 -0.06 15.89 3.33
N GLY A 182 0.25 16.91 4.14
CA GLY A 182 0.42 18.30 3.70
C GLY A 182 -0.89 19.05 3.43
N TYR A 183 -2.03 18.51 3.85
CA TYR A 183 -3.34 19.14 3.76
C TYR A 183 -3.67 19.91 5.05
N ASP A 184 -4.72 20.72 4.98
CA ASP A 184 -5.29 21.39 6.14
C ASP A 184 -5.90 20.36 7.10
N GLU A 185 -5.39 20.31 8.33
CA GLU A 185 -5.85 19.41 9.40
C GLU A 185 -7.34 19.58 9.71
N TYR A 186 -7.86 20.81 9.61
CA TYR A 186 -9.28 21.10 9.82
C TYR A 186 -10.15 20.77 8.60
N GLY A 187 -9.55 20.31 7.49
CA GLY A 187 -10.27 19.93 6.26
C GLY A 187 -11.25 18.78 6.46
N ILE A 188 -11.08 17.99 7.53
CA ILE A 188 -11.98 16.90 7.90
C ILE A 188 -13.38 17.40 8.31
N PHE A 189 -13.48 18.64 8.79
CA PHE A 189 -14.74 19.25 9.17
C PHE A 189 -15.35 19.85 7.90
N ASN A 190 -16.02 19.00 7.12
CA ASN A 190 -16.76 19.40 5.94
C ASN A 190 -18.15 18.76 5.97
N GLN A 191 -19.06 19.29 5.15
CA GLN A 191 -20.46 18.86 5.11
C GLN A 191 -20.63 17.35 4.90
N ALA A 192 -19.87 16.76 3.97
CA ALA A 192 -20.01 15.33 3.65
C ALA A 192 -19.60 14.45 4.84
N SER A 193 -18.47 14.77 5.49
CA SER A 193 -18.03 14.06 6.69
C SER A 193 -19.02 14.24 7.85
N TYR A 194 -19.56 15.44 8.04
CA TYR A 194 -20.55 15.69 9.10
C TYR A 194 -21.85 14.91 8.88
N GLU A 195 -22.36 14.85 7.65
CA GLU A 195 -23.55 14.05 7.31
C GLU A 195 -23.33 12.56 7.55
N GLU A 196 -22.16 12.03 7.19
CA GLU A 196 -21.76 10.66 7.49
C GLU A 196 -21.70 10.41 9.00
N TRP A 197 -21.07 11.30 9.77
CA TRP A 197 -20.99 11.17 11.22
C TRP A 197 -22.38 11.20 11.87
N LYS A 198 -23.27 12.07 11.39
CA LYS A 198 -24.65 12.19 11.87
C LYS A 198 -25.49 10.95 11.57
N ALA A 199 -25.22 10.26 10.46
CA ALA A 199 -25.85 8.99 10.13
C ALA A 199 -25.45 7.88 11.13
N HIS A 200 -24.22 7.90 11.63
CA HIS A 200 -23.71 6.94 12.61
C HIS A 200 -23.99 7.33 14.07
N GLU A 201 -23.98 8.62 14.39
CA GLU A 201 -24.20 9.16 15.71
C GLU A 201 -25.19 10.34 15.65
N PRO A 202 -26.48 10.11 15.93
CA PRO A 202 -27.48 11.17 15.93
C PRO A 202 -27.18 12.32 16.91
N GLN A 203 -26.39 12.07 17.96
CA GLN A 203 -25.94 13.09 18.93
C GLN A 203 -24.56 13.67 18.60
N ILE A 204 -24.11 13.60 17.33
CA ILE A 204 -22.78 14.02 16.91
C ILE A 204 -22.44 15.46 17.33
N ASP A 205 -23.42 16.35 17.40
CA ASP A 205 -23.21 17.75 17.83
C ASP A 205 -22.66 17.83 19.26
N LEU A 206 -23.18 17.00 20.17
CA LEU A 206 -22.67 16.91 21.55
C LEU A 206 -21.27 16.30 21.61
N MET A 207 -20.98 15.35 20.71
CA MET A 207 -19.65 14.73 20.59
C MET A 207 -18.64 15.75 20.07
N LEU A 208 -18.98 16.53 19.06
CA LEU A 208 -18.13 17.58 18.52
C LEU A 208 -17.82 18.65 19.56
N ASP A 209 -18.80 19.04 20.38
CA ASP A 209 -18.56 19.99 21.47
C ASP A 209 -17.59 19.44 22.53
N TYR A 210 -17.63 18.14 22.78
CA TYR A 210 -16.65 17.47 23.64
C TYR A 210 -15.27 17.41 22.97
N VAL A 211 -15.21 17.08 21.68
CA VAL A 211 -13.98 17.00 20.89
C VAL A 211 -13.26 18.35 20.86
N ILE A 212 -13.99 19.43 20.59
CA ILE A 212 -13.45 20.80 20.54
C ILE A 212 -12.79 21.18 21.87
N ARG A 213 -13.36 20.75 23.00
CA ARG A 213 -12.83 21.01 24.35
C ARG A 213 -11.65 20.13 24.72
N THR A 214 -11.48 18.99 24.06
CA THR A 214 -10.54 17.94 24.50
C THR A 214 -9.27 17.92 23.67
N LEU A 215 -9.37 18.18 22.36
CA LEU A 215 -8.20 18.10 21.49
C LEU A 215 -7.26 19.29 21.71
N PRO A 216 -5.93 19.06 21.66
CA PRO A 216 -4.93 20.10 21.82
C PRO A 216 -4.82 20.90 20.52
N PHE A 217 -5.74 21.83 20.30
CA PHE A 217 -5.65 22.78 19.19
C PHE A 217 -4.68 23.91 19.53
N ASP A 218 -4.04 24.47 18.51
CA ASP A 218 -3.20 25.67 18.64
C ASP A 218 -4.02 26.97 18.80
N LEU A 219 -5.35 26.87 18.66
CA LEU A 219 -6.30 27.96 18.73
C LEU A 219 -7.16 27.87 20.01
N THR A 220 -7.78 28.98 20.38
CA THR A 220 -8.76 28.99 21.49
C THR A 220 -9.99 28.15 21.13
N GLU A 221 -10.72 27.67 22.15
CA GLU A 221 -11.93 26.88 21.95
C GLU A 221 -12.95 27.58 21.03
N ASP A 222 -13.16 28.88 21.23
CA ASP A 222 -14.11 29.68 20.46
C ASP A 222 -13.70 29.83 18.99
N GLU A 223 -12.40 29.99 18.72
CA GLU A 223 -11.87 30.06 17.37
C GLU A 223 -12.04 28.73 16.64
N VAL A 224 -11.70 27.62 17.29
CA VAL A 224 -11.88 26.27 16.72
C VAL A 224 -13.36 26.00 16.45
N ARG A 225 -14.22 26.32 17.42
CA ARG A 225 -15.68 26.17 17.30
C ARG A 225 -16.23 26.96 16.12
N SER A 226 -15.81 28.21 15.98
CA SER A 226 -16.21 29.08 14.86
C SER A 226 -15.79 28.49 13.51
N ILE A 227 -14.53 28.04 13.38
CA ILE A 227 -14.01 27.44 12.15
C ILE A 227 -14.79 26.18 11.79
N ILE A 228 -14.99 25.27 12.74
CA ILE A 228 -15.70 24.02 12.50
C ILE A 228 -17.13 24.32 12.08
N ASN A 229 -17.85 25.13 12.86
CA ASN A 229 -19.25 25.47 12.59
C ASN A 229 -19.43 26.10 11.21
N GLN A 230 -18.53 26.99 10.81
CA GLN A 230 -18.57 27.59 9.47
C GLN A 230 -18.41 26.54 8.35
N ARG A 231 -17.56 25.53 8.55
CA ARG A 231 -17.26 24.54 7.50
C ARG A 231 -18.30 23.43 7.38
N ILE A 232 -19.02 23.14 8.46
CA ILE A 232 -20.09 22.12 8.49
C ILE A 232 -21.50 22.74 8.52
N ASP A 233 -21.59 24.06 8.28
CA ASP A 233 -22.83 24.85 8.32
C ASP A 233 -23.69 24.58 9.58
N ARG A 234 -23.02 24.51 10.73
CA ARG A 234 -23.65 24.28 12.03
C ARG A 234 -23.90 25.62 12.72
N SER A 235 -25.19 25.94 12.91
CA SER A 235 -25.65 27.12 13.65
C SER A 235 -25.42 27.01 15.15
#